data_AF-A0A2V7D3T3-F1
#
_entry.id   AF-A0A2V7D3T3-F1
#
_cell.length_a   1.000
_cell.length_b   1.000
_cell.length_c   1.000
_cell.angle_alpha   90.00
_cell.angle_beta   90.00
_cell.angle_gamma   90.00
#
_symmetry.space_group_name_H-M   'P 1'
#
loop_
_entity.id
_entity.type
_entity.pdbx_description
1 polymer ?
#
loop_
_entity_poly.entity_id
_entity_poly.type
_entity_poly.pdbx_seq_one_letter_code
_entity_poly.pdbx_strand_id
1 'polypeptide(L)'
;MRVSGVPRWCGGHHPVGDTKSGPIRLTFNPQLRVEFRGATVTSDAGLFLPRELDDQLGLDALIEQYLSDPRSGYNRQFALRDRFRQSIYSRLAGYEDTNDA
;
A
#
# COMPACT_ATOMS: atom_id res chain seq x y z
N MET A 1 28.99 3.00 42.96
CA MET A 1 27.68 2.52 42.50
C MET A 1 27.31 3.33 41.26
N ARG A 2 27.01 2.64 40.17
CA ARG A 2 26.58 3.09 38.83
C ARG A 2 27.61 3.74 37.88
N VAL A 3 27.69 3.07 36.73
CA VAL A 3 28.47 3.32 35.53
C VAL A 3 27.55 3.92 34.45
N SER A 4 28.16 4.74 33.60
CA SER A 4 27.90 5.08 32.19
C SER A 4 26.54 4.81 31.52
N GLY A 5 26.08 5.84 30.80
CA GLY A 5 25.85 5.73 29.35
C GLY A 5 24.43 5.45 28.87
N VAL A 6 23.69 6.51 28.50
CA VAL A 6 22.72 6.47 27.39
C VAL A 6 22.80 7.80 26.64
N PRO A 7 23.12 7.83 25.34
CA PRO A 7 23.02 9.06 24.58
C PRO A 7 21.55 9.40 24.37
N ARG A 8 21.21 10.67 24.63
CA ARG A 8 19.91 11.26 24.34
C ARG A 8 19.73 11.26 22.81
N TRP A 9 18.80 10.45 22.31
CA TRP A 9 18.42 10.46 20.91
C TRP A 9 17.86 11.85 20.54
N CYS A 10 18.64 12.63 19.81
CA CYS A 10 18.15 13.75 19.03
C CYS A 10 17.59 13.17 17.73
N GLY A 11 16.28 12.97 17.69
CA GLY A 11 15.53 12.57 16.49
C GLY A 11 14.33 13.47 16.33
N GLY A 12 14.57 14.75 16.08
CA GLY A 12 13.52 15.71 15.77
C GLY A 12 12.99 15.48 14.35
N HIS A 13 12.03 14.57 14.22
CA HIS A 13 11.07 14.61 13.12
C HIS A 13 9.70 14.88 13.74
N HIS A 14 9.42 16.17 13.95
CA HIS A 14 8.04 16.58 14.15
C HIS A 14 7.32 16.36 12.82
N PRO A 15 6.25 15.54 12.75
CA PRO A 15 5.34 15.63 11.62
C PRO A 15 4.87 17.08 11.52
N VAL A 16 4.96 17.64 10.32
CA VAL A 16 4.55 19.02 10.03
C VAL A 16 3.07 19.14 10.40
N GLY A 17 2.77 19.73 11.56
CA GLY A 17 1.38 19.85 12.01
C GLY A 17 1.19 20.51 13.37
N ASP A 18 2.01 20.19 14.37
CA ASP A 18 1.69 20.59 15.75
C ASP A 18 2.83 21.36 16.42
N THR A 19 3.02 22.63 16.08
CA THR A 19 3.97 23.46 16.88
C THR A 19 3.53 24.88 17.18
N LYS A 20 2.31 25.31 16.83
CA LYS A 20 1.79 26.61 17.29
C LYS A 20 0.29 26.55 17.59
N SER A 21 -0.05 26.54 18.88
CA SER A 21 -1.41 26.78 19.38
C SER A 21 -1.72 28.28 19.31
N GLY A 22 -1.98 28.75 18.10
CA GLY A 22 -2.52 30.07 17.82
C GLY A 22 -3.56 29.94 16.70
N PRO A 23 -4.53 30.86 16.57
CA PRO A 23 -5.50 30.77 15.50
C PRO A 23 -4.78 30.81 14.14
N ILE A 24 -4.77 29.68 13.43
CA ILE A 24 -4.25 29.61 12.07
C ILE A 24 -5.25 30.36 11.19
N ARG A 25 -4.96 31.62 10.92
CA ARG A 25 -5.76 32.42 9.99
C ARG A 25 -5.23 32.18 8.58
N LEU A 26 -5.84 31.22 7.88
CA LEU A 26 -5.56 30.96 6.48
C LEU A 26 -5.98 32.18 5.65
N THR A 27 -5.03 32.96 5.14
CA THR A 27 -5.28 34.04 4.17
C THR A 27 -5.40 33.45 2.76
N PHE A 28 -6.48 32.71 2.50
CA PHE A 28 -6.87 32.38 1.14
C PHE A 28 -7.66 33.56 0.54
N ASN A 29 -7.50 33.81 -0.76
CA ASN A 29 -8.36 34.75 -1.47
C ASN A 29 -9.81 34.20 -1.43
N PRO A 30 -10.79 34.93 -0.85
CA PRO A 30 -12.17 34.43 -0.73
C PRO A 30 -12.88 34.25 -2.08
N GLN A 31 -12.31 34.77 -3.18
CA GLN A 31 -12.80 34.55 -4.54
C GLN A 31 -12.28 33.26 -5.18
N LEU A 32 -11.25 32.63 -4.60
CA LEU A 32 -10.75 31.35 -5.07
C LEU A 32 -11.55 30.21 -4.42
N ARG A 33 -12.45 29.61 -5.21
CA ARG A 33 -13.09 28.33 -4.86
C ARG A 33 -12.26 27.20 -5.47
N VAL A 34 -11.67 26.37 -4.61
CA VAL A 34 -11.05 25.11 -5.03
C VAL A 34 -12.17 24.07 -5.11
N GLU A 35 -12.44 23.56 -6.30
CA GLU A 35 -13.34 22.43 -6.49
C GLU A 35 -12.52 21.14 -6.45
N PHE A 36 -12.71 20.33 -5.40
CA PHE A 36 -12.19 18.96 -5.42
C PHE A 36 -13.16 18.09 -6.18
N ARG A 37 -12.82 17.76 -7.43
CA ARG A 37 -13.44 16.64 -8.12
C ARG A 37 -12.74 15.38 -7.64
N GLY A 38 -13.38 14.66 -6.73
CA GLY A 38 -12.87 13.37 -6.28
C GLY A 38 -12.60 12.42 -7.45
N ALA A 39 -11.75 11.43 -7.21
CA ALA A 39 -11.53 10.37 -8.19
C ALA A 39 -12.83 9.56 -8.40
N THR A 40 -13.04 9.07 -9.62
CA THR A 40 -14.08 8.08 -9.90
C THR A 40 -13.80 6.85 -9.06
N VAL A 41 -14.65 6.59 -8.05
CA VAL A 41 -14.58 5.37 -7.25
C VAL A 41 -15.10 4.23 -8.12
N THR A 42 -14.26 3.24 -8.40
CA THR A 42 -14.69 2.00 -9.04
C THR A 42 -15.08 1.00 -7.94
N SER A 43 -16.09 0.16 -8.20
CA SER A 43 -16.64 -0.78 -7.19
C SER A 43 -15.66 -1.84 -6.73
N ASP A 44 -14.54 -1.98 -7.43
CA ASP A 44 -13.51 -3.01 -7.29
C ASP A 44 -12.18 -2.45 -6.75
N ALA A 45 -12.23 -1.27 -6.11
CA ALA A 45 -11.05 -0.58 -5.56
C ALA A 45 -9.96 -0.24 -6.59
N GLY A 46 -10.32 -0.12 -7.87
CA GLY A 46 -9.40 0.23 -8.96
C GLY A 46 -8.60 -0.94 -9.52
N LEU A 47 -8.98 -2.18 -9.20
CA LEU A 47 -8.23 -3.39 -9.58
C LEU A 47 -8.52 -3.92 -11.00
N PHE A 48 -9.54 -3.40 -11.67
CA PHE A 48 -9.99 -3.84 -13.00
C PHE A 48 -8.94 -3.56 -14.05
N LEU A 49 -8.34 -2.36 -14.03
CA LEU A 49 -7.29 -1.99 -14.98
C LEU A 49 -6.02 -2.84 -14.80
N PRO A 50 -5.48 -3.05 -13.58
CA PRO A 50 -4.41 -4.00 -13.34
C PRO A 50 -4.72 -5.41 -13.84
N ARG A 51 -5.95 -5.89 -13.64
CA ARG A 51 -6.37 -7.23 -14.06
C ARG A 51 -6.43 -7.38 -15.57
N GLU A 52 -7.04 -6.41 -16.26
CA GLU A 52 -7.06 -6.41 -17.72
C GLU A 52 -5.64 -6.38 -18.28
N LEU A 53 -4.74 -5.56 -17.71
CA LEU A 53 -3.34 -5.53 -18.11
C LEU A 53 -2.63 -6.87 -17.89
N ASP A 54 -2.82 -7.49 -16.73
CA ASP A 54 -2.29 -8.82 -16.39
C ASP A 54 -2.73 -9.88 -17.41
N ASP A 55 -4.03 -9.90 -17.74
CA ASP A 55 -4.62 -10.81 -18.71
C ASP A 55 -4.06 -10.57 -20.14
N GLN A 56 -3.91 -9.31 -20.56
CA GLN A 56 -3.32 -8.96 -21.86
C GLN A 56 -1.83 -9.30 -21.96
N LEU A 57 -1.09 -9.22 -20.86
CA LEU A 57 0.32 -9.61 -20.79
C LEU A 57 0.50 -11.12 -20.62
N GLY A 58 -0.55 -11.85 -20.24
CA GLY A 58 -0.51 -13.29 -20.00
C GLY A 58 0.41 -13.68 -18.84
N LEU A 59 0.49 -12.87 -17.77
CA LEU A 59 1.43 -13.17 -16.68
C LEU A 59 1.08 -14.48 -15.98
N ASP A 60 -0.19 -14.87 -15.94
CA ASP A 60 -0.63 -16.19 -15.44
C ASP A 60 0.14 -17.34 -16.10
N ALA A 61 0.21 -17.34 -17.43
CA ALA A 61 0.89 -18.37 -18.19
C ALA A 61 2.41 -18.34 -17.95
N LEU A 62 2.99 -17.14 -17.83
CA LEU A 62 4.41 -16.98 -17.50
C LEU A 62 4.72 -17.52 -16.10
N ILE A 63 3.83 -17.28 -15.13
CA ILE A 63 4.01 -17.78 -13.77
C ILE A 63 4.00 -19.30 -13.76
N GLU A 64 3.02 -19.92 -14.41
CA GLU A 64 2.97 -21.38 -14.50
C GLU A 64 4.18 -21.99 -15.22
N GLN A 65 4.67 -21.31 -16.26
CA GLN A 65 5.78 -21.80 -17.06
C GLN A 65 7.13 -21.69 -16.33
N TYR A 66 7.37 -20.60 -15.59
CA TYR A 66 8.70 -20.27 -15.07
C TYR A 66 8.83 -20.41 -13.54
N LEU A 67 7.74 -20.41 -12.78
CA LEU A 67 7.77 -20.57 -11.33
C LEU A 67 7.35 -21.98 -10.93
N SER A 68 8.23 -22.66 -10.21
CA SER A 68 7.93 -23.95 -9.57
C SER A 68 7.59 -23.73 -8.10
N ASP A 69 6.57 -24.43 -7.59
CA ASP A 69 6.20 -24.38 -6.17
C ASP A 69 6.95 -25.47 -5.38
N PRO A 70 8.00 -25.12 -4.61
CA PRO A 70 8.79 -26.10 -3.84
C PRO A 70 8.04 -26.62 -2.61
N ARG A 71 6.92 -26.00 -2.23
CA ARG A 71 6.19 -26.37 -1.02
C ARG A 71 5.53 -27.73 -1.17
N SER A 72 5.55 -28.51 -0.10
CA SER A 72 4.87 -29.81 -0.01
C SER A 72 3.79 -29.81 1.08
N GLY A 73 2.93 -30.81 1.08
CA GLY A 73 1.86 -30.98 2.06
C GLY A 73 0.68 -30.02 1.89
N TYR A 74 -0.01 -29.73 3.00
CA TYR A 74 -1.25 -28.94 3.02
C TYR A 74 -1.11 -27.49 2.57
N ASN A 75 0.12 -27.00 2.39
CA ASN A 75 0.38 -25.64 1.91
C ASN A 75 0.24 -25.50 0.38
N ARG A 76 -0.13 -26.56 -0.36
CA ARG A 76 -0.39 -26.53 -1.81
C ARG A 76 -1.88 -26.47 -2.18
N GLN A 77 -2.75 -26.08 -1.25
CA GLN A 77 -4.20 -25.99 -1.50
C GLN A 77 -4.56 -25.02 -2.63
N PHE A 78 -3.77 -23.98 -2.83
CA PHE A 78 -3.95 -23.00 -3.90
C PHE A 78 -2.79 -23.06 -4.88
N ALA A 79 -3.07 -22.88 -6.17
CA ALA A 79 -2.03 -22.84 -7.18
C ALA A 79 -1.10 -21.64 -6.94
N LEU A 80 0.17 -21.77 -7.36
CA LEU A 80 1.16 -20.71 -7.17
C LEU A 80 0.75 -19.40 -7.84
N ARG A 81 0.14 -19.48 -9.03
CA ARG A 81 -0.42 -18.34 -9.76
C ARG A 81 -1.48 -17.58 -8.96
N ASP A 82 -2.39 -18.30 -8.30
CA ASP A 82 -3.52 -17.68 -7.59
C ASP A 82 -3.00 -16.92 -6.36
N ARG A 83 -2.03 -17.51 -5.65
CA ARG A 83 -1.34 -16.85 -4.54
C ARG A 83 -0.51 -15.64 -4.97
N PHE A 84 0.11 -15.72 -6.13
CA PHE A 84 0.88 -14.61 -6.68
C PHE A 84 -0.02 -13.42 -7.03
N ARG A 85 -1.16 -13.69 -7.70
CA ARG A 85 -2.19 -12.68 -7.98
C ARG A 85 -2.74 -12.07 -6.71
N GLN A 86 -3.11 -12.90 -5.73
CA GLN A 86 -3.59 -12.43 -4.43
C GLN A 86 -2.55 -11.50 -3.77
N SER A 87 -1.29 -11.91 -3.71
CA SER A 87 -0.18 -11.12 -3.14
C SER A 87 -0.03 -9.75 -3.81
N ILE A 88 -0.12 -9.68 -5.15
CA ILE A 88 0.00 -8.41 -5.89
C ILE A 88 -1.25 -7.55 -5.71
N TYR A 89 -2.44 -8.10 -5.95
CA TYR A 89 -3.69 -7.35 -5.90
C TYR A 89 -4.02 -6.85 -4.50
N SER A 90 -3.68 -7.61 -3.45
CA SER A 90 -3.78 -7.14 -2.07
C SER A 90 -2.92 -5.89 -1.84
N ARG A 91 -1.66 -5.87 -2.28
CA ARG A 91 -0.82 -4.67 -2.13
C ARG A 91 -1.32 -3.49 -2.96
N LEU A 92 -1.79 -3.75 -4.18
CA LEU A 92 -2.41 -2.71 -5.01
C LEU A 92 -3.66 -2.11 -4.35
N ALA A 93 -4.41 -2.93 -3.60
CA ALA A 93 -5.57 -2.50 -2.82
C ALA A 93 -5.21 -1.87 -1.45
N GLY A 94 -3.92 -1.76 -1.11
CA GLY A 94 -3.45 -1.16 0.15
C GLY A 94 -3.25 -2.14 1.31
N TYR A 95 -3.37 -3.45 1.08
CA TYR A 95 -3.03 -4.50 2.06
C TYR A 95 -1.55 -4.87 1.93
N GLU A 96 -0.69 -4.14 2.63
CA GLU A 96 0.77 -4.27 2.49
C GLU A 96 1.34 -5.60 3.01
N ASP A 97 0.81 -6.10 4.12
CA ASP A 97 1.29 -7.30 4.83
C ASP A 97 0.63 -8.61 4.35
N THR A 98 -0.49 -8.51 3.62
CA THR A 98 -1.18 -9.64 2.99
C THR A 98 -1.60 -10.75 3.98
N ASN A 99 -1.82 -10.42 5.25
CA ASN A 99 -2.17 -11.40 6.31
C ASN A 99 -3.67 -11.54 6.58
N ASP A 100 -4.49 -10.62 6.07
CA ASP A 100 -5.95 -10.59 6.21
C ASP A 100 -6.68 -11.55 5.24
N ALA A 101 -5.92 -12.35 4.49
CA ALA A 101 -6.34 -13.00 3.26
C ALA A 101 -6.25 -14.54 3.31
#